data_AF-A0A922S3L4-F1
#
_entry.id   AF-A0A922S3L4-F1
#
_cell.length_a   1.000
_cell.length_b   1.000
_cell.length_c   1.000
_cell.angle_alpha   90.00
_cell.angle_beta   90.00
_cell.angle_gamma   90.00
#
_symmetry.space_group_name_H-M   'P 1'
#
loop_
_entity.id
_entity.type
_entity.pdbx_description
1 polymer ?
#
loop_
_entity_poly.entity_id
_entity_poly.type
_entity_poly.pdbx_seq_one_letter_code
_entity_poly.pdbx_strand_id
1 'polypeptide(L)'
;MIYTTAQWDVRCRREITENYSKEITDDLNPGDNNNSSLTENLNIQTSAKTEPTNSPIDKPQRDQLVNLLIRFACQAIDASQSGSLSEQSVSRTLAQLEFALRSDVWGGETCELRLAFIDRYFSPDDSSSSHSMSSTPSGGVPANSLNTHGIHMSGTSNTTPTSTPSGPHANASSTSALGATQATSLLMTLEVLRVLFSTLESPTLLINVKHFSVGLCNVLTRQLTNVRLIRSCAGLIRAMLERYPAEASHRQKVTAYPELYDIYSTVLKAIQDSFTMFSENVSKATLLTRLQSAFLLFTSTQVQSNPHAFVDRCIVQLVKLVNRLIQDLVTPNCNSNAQESGTSAQLTDLLIMGLEMIKSRLNVVSHEMRKTIFGPDLCLIMDRARDPRLFCAVLQVLRDWINVPKSEEHFAPTAREKVNFFYRLWQAYPRWIDNSPDVAREILECVYD
;
A
#
# COMPACT_ATOMS: atom_id res chain seq x y z
N MET A 1 -5.38 28.19 13.74
CA MET A 1 -5.65 28.61 12.34
C MET A 1 -6.69 27.69 11.72
N ILE A 2 -6.37 26.49 11.22
CA ILE A 2 -7.39 25.61 10.56
C ILE A 2 -8.57 25.29 11.49
N TYR A 3 -8.28 24.83 12.71
CA TYR A 3 -9.33 24.51 13.69
C TYR A 3 -10.20 25.72 14.07
N THR A 4 -9.58 26.87 14.28
CA THR A 4 -10.28 28.11 14.62
C THR A 4 -11.15 28.61 13.46
N THR A 5 -10.68 28.51 12.21
CA THR A 5 -11.46 28.90 11.03
C THR A 5 -12.61 27.91 10.78
N ALA A 6 -12.38 26.61 10.97
CA ALA A 6 -13.41 25.58 10.89
C ALA A 6 -14.51 25.80 11.93
N GLN A 7 -14.14 26.04 13.19
CA GLN A 7 -15.11 26.34 14.25
C GLN A 7 -15.90 27.62 13.98
N TRP A 8 -15.26 28.64 13.40
CA TRP A 8 -15.95 29.86 12.99
C TRP A 8 -16.97 29.59 11.88
N ASP A 9 -16.59 28.86 10.82
CA ASP A 9 -17.51 28.53 9.71
C ASP A 9 -18.70 27.69 10.17
N VAL A 10 -18.47 26.68 11.01
CA VAL A 10 -19.54 25.85 11.60
C VAL A 10 -20.49 26.70 12.44
N ARG A 11 -19.96 27.65 13.21
CA ARG A 11 -20.77 28.55 14.03
C ARG A 11 -21.63 29.47 13.16
N CYS A 12 -21.06 30.08 12.10
CA CYS A 12 -21.81 30.92 11.17
C CYS A 12 -22.94 30.14 10.46
N ARG A 13 -22.68 28.89 10.02
CA ARG A 13 -23.71 28.03 9.43
C ARG A 13 -24.86 27.75 10.40
N ARG A 14 -24.54 27.43 11.65
CA ARG A 14 -25.55 27.14 12.68
C ARG A 14 -26.40 28.37 12.99
N GLU A 15 -25.80 29.55 13.12
CA GLU A 15 -26.52 30.80 13.37
C GLU A 15 -27.51 31.12 12.23
N ILE A 16 -27.15 30.82 10.98
CA ILE A 16 -28.07 30.97 9.83
C ILE A 16 -29.23 29.98 9.88
N THR A 17 -28.97 28.69 10.16
CA THR A 17 -30.03 27.67 10.27
C THR A 17 -31.01 27.96 11.42
N GLU A 18 -30.49 28.43 12.56
CA GLU A 18 -31.31 28.84 13.70
C GLU A 18 -32.17 30.08 13.38
N ASN A 19 -31.63 31.06 12.66
CA ASN A 19 -32.38 32.24 12.24
C ASN A 19 -33.48 31.89 11.22
N TYR A 20 -33.20 31.03 10.24
CA TYR A 20 -34.21 30.54 9.29
C TYR A 20 -35.34 29.76 10.00
N SER A 21 -35.00 28.98 11.02
CA SER A 21 -35.99 28.22 11.80
C SER A 21 -36.90 29.12 12.63
N LYS A 22 -36.38 30.27 13.11
CA LYS A 22 -37.15 31.30 13.83
C LYS A 22 -38.09 32.06 12.91
N GLU A 23 -37.64 32.46 11.71
CA GLU A 23 -38.50 33.10 10.72
C GLU A 23 -39.70 32.21 10.32
N ILE A 24 -39.47 30.90 10.17
CA ILE A 24 -40.55 29.93 9.85
C ILE A 24 -41.52 29.73 11.03
N THR A 25 -41.09 29.92 12.28
CA THR A 25 -41.96 29.77 13.45
C THR A 25 -42.75 31.05 13.76
N ASP A 26 -42.23 32.23 13.42
CA ASP A 26 -42.95 33.51 13.54
C ASP A 26 -44.06 33.65 12.46
N ASP A 27 -43.87 33.09 11.26
CA ASP A 27 -44.90 33.09 10.19
C ASP A 27 -46.10 32.18 10.46
N LEU A 28 -46.02 31.26 11.44
CA LEU A 28 -47.09 30.33 11.80
C LEU A 28 -47.98 30.80 12.96
N ASN A 29 -47.78 32.02 13.49
CA ASN A 29 -48.56 32.54 14.61
C ASN A 29 -49.22 33.90 14.29
N PRO A 30 -50.44 33.92 13.72
CA PRO A 30 -51.15 35.18 13.48
C PRO A 30 -51.86 35.60 14.78
N GLY A 31 -51.29 36.57 15.50
CA GLY A 31 -51.88 37.15 16.72
C GLY A 31 -51.93 38.68 16.67
N ASP A 32 -53.05 39.21 16.19
CA ASP A 32 -53.72 40.49 16.49
C ASP A 32 -52.88 41.73 16.92
N ASN A 33 -52.86 42.79 16.10
CA ASN A 33 -53.73 43.99 16.24
C ASN A 33 -53.27 45.23 15.43
N ASN A 34 -54.23 45.77 14.67
CA ASN A 34 -54.49 47.14 14.19
C ASN A 34 -53.59 48.32 14.64
N ASN A 35 -53.11 49.17 13.71
CA ASN A 35 -53.80 50.42 13.27
C ASN A 35 -53.03 51.29 12.24
N SER A 36 -53.80 51.83 11.28
CA SER A 36 -53.74 53.16 10.61
C SER A 36 -52.59 53.60 9.65
N SER A 37 -53.00 53.68 8.37
CA SER A 37 -53.00 54.84 7.43
C SER A 37 -51.75 55.36 6.68
N LEU A 38 -51.88 55.25 5.34
CA LEU A 38 -51.62 56.22 4.25
C LEU A 38 -50.18 56.60 3.83
N THR A 39 -49.84 56.12 2.62
CA THR A 39 -49.18 56.80 1.47
C THR A 39 -48.21 57.96 1.75
N GLU A 40 -46.92 57.81 1.43
CA GLU A 40 -46.29 58.42 0.24
C GLU A 40 -44.75 58.22 0.19
N ASN A 41 -44.27 58.18 -1.05
CA ASN A 41 -42.95 58.60 -1.54
C ASN A 41 -41.73 57.67 -1.55
N LEU A 42 -41.27 57.48 -2.78
CA LEU A 42 -39.93 57.06 -3.15
C LEU A 42 -38.88 57.91 -2.44
N ASN A 43 -37.96 57.25 -1.74
CA ASN A 43 -36.60 57.74 -1.67
C ASN A 43 -35.64 56.54 -1.77
N ILE A 44 -34.98 56.46 -2.92
CA ILE A 44 -33.78 55.66 -3.11
C ILE A 44 -32.73 56.29 -2.18
N GLN A 45 -32.62 55.77 -0.97
CA GLN A 45 -31.48 56.00 -0.12
C GLN A 45 -30.82 54.65 0.12
N THR A 46 -29.69 54.49 -0.56
CA THR A 46 -28.57 53.62 -0.23
C THR A 46 -28.41 53.48 1.28
N SER A 47 -29.08 52.50 1.86
CA SER A 47 -28.66 51.93 3.13
C SER A 47 -27.58 50.94 2.76
N ALA A 48 -26.34 51.30 3.09
CA ALA A 48 -25.22 50.37 3.06
C ALA A 48 -25.67 49.11 3.81
N LYS A 49 -25.93 48.04 3.05
CA LYS A 49 -26.11 46.70 3.59
C LYS A 49 -24.74 46.38 4.18
N THR A 50 -24.61 46.63 5.48
CA THR A 50 -23.49 46.13 6.27
C THR A 50 -23.48 44.64 5.97
N GLU A 51 -22.44 44.16 5.29
CA GLU A 51 -22.21 42.73 5.14
C GLU A 51 -22.41 42.12 6.52
N PRO A 52 -23.27 41.09 6.67
CA PRO A 52 -23.41 40.46 7.96
C PRO A 52 -22.02 39.94 8.32
N THR A 53 -21.47 40.44 9.42
CA THR A 53 -20.09 40.18 9.89
C THR A 53 -19.81 38.70 10.21
N ASN A 54 -20.79 37.82 9.98
CA ASN A 54 -20.77 36.36 10.15
C ASN A 54 -21.27 35.61 8.89
N SER A 55 -20.81 35.96 7.68
CA SER A 55 -21.10 35.17 6.48
C SER A 55 -20.27 33.86 6.46
N PRO A 56 -20.87 32.69 6.16
CA PRO A 56 -20.12 31.44 6.03
C PRO A 56 -19.21 31.52 4.80
N ILE A 57 -18.12 30.74 4.82
CA ILE A 57 -17.16 30.73 3.71
C ILE A 57 -17.84 30.19 2.45
N ASP A 58 -17.72 30.95 1.36
CA ASP A 58 -18.23 30.57 0.05
C ASP A 58 -17.58 29.28 -0.45
N LYS A 59 -18.35 28.46 -1.17
CA LYS A 59 -17.87 27.18 -1.71
C LYS A 59 -16.53 27.27 -2.46
N PRO A 60 -16.33 28.20 -3.41
CA PRO A 60 -15.06 28.30 -4.14
C PRO A 60 -13.84 28.58 -3.23
N GLN A 61 -14.04 29.37 -2.17
CA GLN A 61 -12.98 29.68 -1.20
C GLN A 61 -12.63 28.46 -0.34
N ARG A 62 -13.65 27.68 0.07
CA ARG A 62 -13.43 26.40 0.79
C ARG A 62 -12.66 25.41 -0.08
N ASP A 63 -13.06 25.24 -1.34
CA ASP A 63 -12.37 24.36 -2.29
C ASP A 63 -10.92 24.78 -2.49
N GLN A 64 -10.67 26.08 -2.65
CA GLN A 64 -9.31 26.61 -2.77
C GLN A 64 -8.47 26.35 -1.53
N LEU A 65 -9.05 26.53 -0.33
CA LEU A 65 -8.39 26.27 0.94
C LEU A 65 -8.02 24.79 1.07
N VAL A 66 -8.96 23.87 0.80
CA VAL A 66 -8.70 22.42 0.86
C VAL A 66 -7.60 22.01 -0.10
N ASN A 67 -7.66 22.45 -1.36
CA ASN A 67 -6.62 22.15 -2.35
C ASN A 67 -5.24 22.72 -1.95
N LEU A 68 -5.20 23.90 -1.31
CA LEU A 68 -3.98 24.49 -0.79
C LEU A 68 -3.42 23.71 0.41
N LEU A 69 -4.29 23.26 1.32
CA LEU A 69 -3.91 22.42 2.47
C LEU A 69 -3.30 21.10 2.02
N ILE A 70 -3.88 20.45 1.00
CA ILE A 70 -3.33 19.21 0.43
C ILE A 70 -1.93 19.47 -0.13
N ARG A 71 -1.72 20.57 -0.87
CA ARG A 71 -0.40 20.94 -1.40
C ARG A 71 0.63 21.17 -0.31
N PHE A 72 0.26 21.88 0.75
CA PHE A 72 1.15 22.11 1.89
C PHE A 72 1.45 20.82 2.63
N ALA A 73 0.47 19.93 2.82
CA ALA A 73 0.69 18.64 3.44
C ALA A 73 1.70 17.79 2.63
N CYS A 74 1.62 17.75 1.30
CA CYS A 74 2.63 17.07 0.48
C CYS A 74 4.05 17.68 0.61
N GLN A 75 4.17 18.93 1.03
CA GLN A 75 5.45 19.63 1.20
C GLN A 75 5.92 19.69 2.65
N ALA A 76 5.15 19.15 3.60
CA ALA A 76 5.46 19.17 5.03
C ALA A 76 6.54 18.13 5.37
N ILE A 77 7.72 18.32 4.77
CA ILE A 77 8.92 17.54 4.98
C ILE A 77 9.87 18.45 5.73
N ASP A 78 10.10 18.17 7.01
CA ASP A 78 11.05 18.95 7.82
C ASP A 78 12.43 18.91 7.15
N ALA A 79 12.90 20.06 6.65
CA ALA A 79 14.22 20.23 6.04
C ALA A 79 15.33 20.23 7.11
N SER A 80 15.33 19.25 8.02
CA SER A 80 16.46 19.05 8.90
C SER A 80 17.64 18.54 8.07
N GLN A 81 18.84 19.09 8.31
CA GLN A 81 20.08 18.68 7.63
C GLN A 81 20.44 17.18 7.84
N SER A 82 19.65 16.46 8.64
CA SER A 82 19.76 15.02 8.90
C SER A 82 18.92 14.13 7.97
N GLY A 83 18.04 14.70 7.13
CA GLY A 83 17.25 13.92 6.17
C GLY A 83 16.22 12.97 6.77
N SER A 84 15.86 13.14 8.05
CA SER A 84 14.81 12.35 8.71
C SER A 84 13.54 13.18 8.91
N LEU A 85 12.42 12.65 8.41
CA LEU A 85 11.08 13.12 8.79
C LEU A 85 10.84 12.73 10.25
N SER A 86 10.55 13.71 11.12
CA SER A 86 10.07 13.37 12.46
C SER A 86 8.67 12.75 12.32
N GLU A 87 8.51 11.51 12.76
CA GLU A 87 7.24 10.77 12.68
C GLU A 87 6.08 11.58 13.30
N GLN A 88 6.39 12.32 14.38
CA GLN A 88 5.46 13.23 15.03
C GLN A 88 4.99 14.38 14.13
N SER A 89 5.86 14.99 13.32
CA SER A 89 5.48 16.09 12.40
C SER A 89 4.58 15.60 11.28
N VAL A 90 4.90 14.42 10.71
CA VAL A 90 4.07 13.75 9.70
C VAL A 90 2.69 13.42 10.28
N SER A 91 2.62 12.75 11.44
CA SER A 91 1.35 12.40 12.09
C SER A 91 0.50 13.64 12.41
N ARG A 92 1.12 14.72 12.91
CA ARG A 92 0.40 15.98 13.17
C ARG A 92 -0.16 16.60 11.89
N THR A 93 0.65 16.66 10.83
CA THR A 93 0.22 17.20 9.54
C THR A 93 -0.95 16.40 8.97
N LEU A 94 -0.85 15.07 8.99
CA LEU A 94 -1.91 14.19 8.48
C LEU A 94 -3.19 14.28 9.32
N ALA A 95 -3.10 14.37 10.65
CA ALA A 95 -4.27 14.53 11.52
C ALA A 95 -4.99 15.88 11.30
N GLN A 96 -4.24 16.95 11.04
CA GLN A 96 -4.83 18.25 10.69
C GLN A 96 -5.49 18.22 9.31
N LEU A 97 -4.87 17.55 8.34
CA LEU A 97 -5.45 17.35 7.02
C LEU A 97 -6.73 16.51 7.12
N GLU A 98 -6.69 15.40 7.86
CA GLU A 98 -7.84 14.53 8.09
C GLU A 98 -9.00 15.31 8.72
N PHE A 99 -8.74 16.08 9.79
CA PHE A 99 -9.75 16.96 10.40
C PHE A 99 -10.35 17.92 9.37
N ALA A 100 -9.53 18.58 8.55
CA ALA A 100 -10.01 19.51 7.54
C ALA A 100 -10.87 18.81 6.47
N LEU A 101 -10.55 17.57 6.08
CA LEU A 101 -11.24 16.87 4.99
C LEU A 101 -12.57 16.23 5.39
N ARG A 102 -12.93 16.21 6.68
CA ARG A 102 -14.20 15.65 7.13
C ARG A 102 -15.40 16.38 6.52
N SER A 103 -16.47 15.64 6.27
CA SER A 103 -17.68 16.15 5.63
C SER A 103 -18.37 17.25 6.45
N ASP A 104 -18.27 17.21 7.77
CA ASP A 104 -18.83 18.18 8.72
C ASP A 104 -18.04 19.49 8.85
N VAL A 105 -16.81 19.56 8.33
CA VAL A 105 -15.92 20.72 8.51
C VAL A 105 -16.04 21.70 7.34
N TRP A 106 -15.64 21.28 6.13
CA TRP A 106 -15.70 22.13 4.94
C TRP A 106 -16.77 21.70 3.92
N GLY A 107 -17.72 20.82 4.29
CA GLY A 107 -18.82 20.37 3.43
C GLY A 107 -18.38 19.36 2.36
N GLY A 108 -17.73 18.27 2.81
CA GLY A 108 -16.98 17.29 2.02
C GLY A 108 -17.64 16.85 0.71
N GLU A 109 -18.93 16.51 0.73
CA GLU A 109 -19.69 16.04 -0.44
C GLU A 109 -19.63 16.98 -1.65
N THR A 110 -19.41 18.28 -1.40
CA THR A 110 -19.40 19.30 -2.44
C THR A 110 -18.01 19.71 -2.90
N CYS A 111 -16.94 19.15 -2.31
CA CYS A 111 -15.58 19.58 -2.55
C CYS A 111 -15.11 19.27 -3.98
N GLU A 112 -14.61 20.29 -4.70
CA GLU A 112 -13.98 20.14 -6.02
C GLU A 112 -12.46 19.94 -5.90
N LEU A 113 -12.01 18.69 -6.06
CA LEU A 113 -10.62 18.30 -5.87
C LEU A 113 -9.78 18.48 -7.16
N ARG A 114 -8.57 19.02 -7.03
CA ARG A 114 -7.65 19.27 -8.16
C ARG A 114 -6.21 18.83 -7.84
N LEU A 115 -5.88 17.58 -8.20
CA LEU A 115 -4.61 16.93 -7.90
C LEU A 115 -3.59 16.91 -9.05
N ALA A 116 -3.77 17.70 -10.11
CA ALA A 116 -2.85 17.72 -11.26
C ALA A 116 -1.38 17.99 -10.88
N PHE A 117 -1.14 18.70 -9.77
CA PHE A 117 0.21 18.98 -9.27
C PHE A 117 0.93 17.75 -8.69
N ILE A 118 0.22 16.63 -8.41
CA ILE A 118 0.79 15.47 -7.74
C ILE A 118 1.77 14.70 -8.65
N ASP A 119 1.57 14.75 -9.96
CA ASP A 119 2.38 14.00 -10.94
C ASP A 119 3.89 14.24 -10.76
N ARG A 120 4.27 15.49 -10.46
CA ARG A 120 5.67 15.91 -10.22
C ARG A 120 6.36 15.16 -9.06
N TYR A 121 5.61 14.60 -8.12
CA TYR A 121 6.17 13.85 -7.00
C TYR A 121 6.47 12.39 -7.37
N PHE A 122 5.77 11.85 -8.36
CA PHE A 122 5.99 10.51 -8.87
C PHE A 122 6.97 10.47 -10.05
N SER A 123 7.08 11.58 -10.78
CA SER A 123 7.97 11.76 -11.94
C SER A 123 8.73 13.08 -11.79
N PRO A 124 9.72 13.20 -10.88
CA PRO A 124 10.53 14.39 -10.86
C PRO A 124 11.36 14.39 -12.14
N ASP A 125 11.14 15.39 -12.99
CA ASP A 125 11.99 15.67 -14.14
C ASP A 125 13.47 15.69 -13.69
N ASP A 126 14.36 15.17 -14.54
CA ASP A 126 15.82 15.37 -14.46
C ASP A 126 16.23 16.85 -14.68
N SER A 127 15.33 17.81 -14.40
CA SER A 127 15.57 19.25 -14.57
C SER A 127 16.27 19.85 -13.35
N SER A 128 17.47 19.36 -13.06
CA SER A 128 18.44 20.12 -12.26
C SER A 128 19.85 20.03 -12.84
N SER A 129 19.98 20.40 -14.12
CA SER A 129 21.28 20.80 -14.65
C SER A 129 21.16 21.97 -15.62
N SER A 130 21.87 23.05 -15.27
CA SER A 130 22.32 24.19 -16.08
C SER A 130 21.31 25.29 -16.47
N HIS A 131 21.12 26.25 -15.56
CA HIS A 131 21.09 27.66 -15.94
C HIS A 131 22.09 28.44 -15.09
N SER A 132 23.36 28.35 -15.47
CA SER A 132 24.37 29.34 -15.09
C SER A 132 24.49 30.30 -16.26
N MET A 133 24.02 31.54 -16.07
CA MET A 133 24.32 32.63 -17.00
C MET A 133 25.82 32.93 -16.94
N SER A 134 26.51 32.79 -18.07
CA SER A 134 27.79 33.49 -18.30
C SER A 134 27.87 33.93 -19.76
N SER A 135 27.69 35.23 -19.94
CA SER A 135 27.91 35.99 -21.16
C SER A 135 29.40 36.23 -21.40
N THR A 136 29.92 35.86 -22.57
CA THR A 136 30.64 36.71 -23.57
C THR A 136 31.60 35.90 -24.47
N PRO A 137 31.87 36.35 -25.71
CA PRO A 137 32.32 35.51 -26.83
C PRO A 137 33.79 35.73 -27.22
N SER A 138 34.41 34.74 -27.88
CA SER A 138 35.58 34.79 -28.80
C SER A 138 35.95 33.32 -29.12
N GLY A 139 36.13 32.80 -30.33
CA GLY A 139 36.75 33.34 -31.55
C GLY A 139 38.03 32.55 -31.82
N GLY A 140 38.09 31.73 -32.89
CA GLY A 140 39.36 31.23 -33.45
C GLY A 140 39.47 29.72 -33.73
N VAL A 141 39.70 29.40 -35.00
CA VAL A 141 39.88 28.09 -35.67
C VAL A 141 41.35 27.60 -35.52
N PRO A 142 41.68 26.29 -35.65
CA PRO A 142 42.95 25.71 -35.19
C PRO A 142 44.06 25.68 -36.26
N ALA A 143 45.32 25.54 -35.83
CA ALA A 143 46.46 25.27 -36.72
C ALA A 143 47.53 24.36 -36.06
N ASN A 144 47.70 23.18 -36.65
CA ASN A 144 48.94 22.55 -37.11
C ASN A 144 50.28 22.65 -36.35
N SER A 145 50.85 21.45 -36.15
CA SER A 145 52.18 21.01 -36.61
C SER A 145 53.38 20.87 -35.66
N LEU A 146 53.81 19.59 -35.57
CA LEU A 146 55.15 19.01 -35.77
C LEU A 146 56.33 19.19 -34.77
N ASN A 147 56.93 18.01 -34.51
CA ASN A 147 58.34 17.65 -34.25
C ASN A 147 58.98 18.09 -32.90
N THR A 148 59.74 17.23 -32.20
CA THR A 148 61.02 16.65 -32.66
C THR A 148 61.49 15.47 -31.78
N HIS A 149 62.28 14.57 -32.39
CA HIS A 149 62.92 13.33 -31.91
C HIS A 149 63.95 13.42 -30.76
N GLY A 150 64.20 12.28 -30.09
CA GLY A 150 65.40 12.01 -29.25
C GLY A 150 65.51 10.60 -28.62
N ILE A 151 66.00 9.64 -29.41
CA ILE A 151 66.65 8.32 -29.20
C ILE A 151 67.13 7.91 -27.75
N HIS A 152 66.89 6.65 -27.29
CA HIS A 152 67.89 5.56 -27.09
C HIS A 152 67.40 4.29 -26.30
N MET A 153 67.57 3.11 -26.93
CA MET A 153 67.90 1.72 -26.47
C MET A 153 67.16 0.91 -25.38
N SER A 154 66.71 -0.27 -25.85
CA SER A 154 66.90 -1.66 -25.33
C SER A 154 66.11 -2.21 -24.14
N GLY A 155 65.36 -3.29 -24.40
CA GLY A 155 64.86 -4.21 -23.37
C GLY A 155 63.74 -5.13 -23.86
N THR A 156 64.11 -6.29 -24.39
CA THR A 156 63.28 -7.43 -24.82
C THR A 156 62.19 -7.88 -23.84
N SER A 157 61.00 -8.26 -24.33
CA SER A 157 60.31 -9.54 -24.04
C SER A 157 58.97 -9.66 -24.77
N ASN A 158 58.80 -10.78 -25.48
CA ASN A 158 57.61 -11.22 -26.22
C ASN A 158 56.41 -11.50 -25.32
N THR A 159 55.21 -11.14 -25.76
CA THR A 159 54.05 -12.08 -25.87
C THR A 159 52.99 -11.50 -26.81
N THR A 160 52.55 -12.33 -27.75
CA THR A 160 51.52 -12.11 -28.76
C THR A 160 50.11 -11.94 -28.17
N PRO A 161 49.21 -11.23 -28.89
CA PRO A 161 47.82 -11.01 -28.48
C PRO A 161 46.92 -12.14 -28.97
N THR A 162 45.97 -12.58 -28.14
CA THR A 162 44.83 -13.40 -28.58
C THR A 162 43.57 -12.55 -28.53
N SER A 163 43.11 -12.17 -29.72
CA SER A 163 41.80 -11.60 -29.98
C SER A 163 40.76 -12.71 -30.02
N THR A 164 39.61 -12.52 -29.38
CA THR A 164 38.31 -13.08 -29.81
C THR A 164 37.17 -12.32 -29.09
N PRO A 165 35.99 -12.24 -29.72
CA PRO A 165 35.17 -11.04 -29.72
C PRO A 165 34.01 -11.04 -28.74
N SER A 166 33.50 -9.83 -28.52
CA SER A 166 32.29 -9.40 -27.86
C SER A 166 31.06 -10.32 -28.06
N GLY A 167 30.43 -10.68 -26.93
CA GLY A 167 29.03 -11.08 -26.83
C GLY A 167 28.21 -9.97 -26.14
N PRO A 168 26.90 -9.85 -26.41
CA PRO A 168 26.14 -8.64 -26.09
C PRO A 168 25.92 -8.53 -24.58
N HIS A 169 26.28 -7.36 -24.03
CA HIS A 169 25.89 -6.99 -22.67
C HIS A 169 24.36 -6.97 -22.58
N ALA A 170 23.82 -7.97 -21.89
CA ALA A 170 22.47 -7.94 -21.37
C ALA A 170 22.36 -6.70 -20.46
N ASN A 171 21.42 -5.82 -20.81
CA ASN A 171 21.09 -4.62 -20.06
C ASN A 171 20.52 -5.06 -18.71
N ALA A 172 21.37 -5.20 -17.69
CA ALA A 172 20.93 -5.39 -16.33
C ALA A 172 20.17 -4.13 -15.93
N SER A 173 18.86 -4.26 -15.76
CA SER A 173 18.00 -3.23 -15.20
C SER A 173 18.48 -2.91 -13.78
N SER A 174 19.34 -1.91 -13.66
CA SER A 174 19.69 -1.33 -12.39
C SER A 174 18.41 -0.77 -11.79
N THR A 175 17.99 -1.33 -10.66
CA THR A 175 17.00 -0.71 -9.78
C THR A 175 17.57 0.64 -9.37
N SER A 176 17.17 1.72 -10.06
CA SER A 176 17.56 3.08 -9.72
C SER A 176 17.10 3.37 -8.29
N ALA A 177 18.06 3.45 -7.37
CA ALA A 177 17.77 3.83 -5.99
C ALA A 177 17.27 5.27 -5.98
N LEU A 178 16.06 5.49 -5.44
CA LEU A 178 15.50 6.83 -5.26
C LEU A 178 16.38 7.64 -4.29
N GLY A 179 16.58 8.93 -4.57
CA GLY A 179 17.28 9.81 -3.65
C GLY A 179 16.54 9.91 -2.30
N ALA A 180 17.25 10.09 -1.18
CA ALA A 180 16.64 10.09 0.15
C ALA A 180 15.52 11.14 0.31
N THR A 181 15.75 12.37 -0.18
CA THR A 181 14.78 13.47 -0.17
C THR A 181 13.57 13.21 -1.06
N GLN A 182 13.80 12.57 -2.22
CA GLN A 182 12.75 12.15 -3.15
C GLN A 182 11.87 11.06 -2.53
N ALA A 183 12.48 10.06 -1.89
CA ALA A 183 11.76 8.99 -1.20
C ALA A 183 10.88 9.52 -0.06
N THR A 184 11.37 10.48 0.73
CA THR A 184 10.57 11.13 1.79
C THR A 184 9.39 11.93 1.23
N SER A 185 9.60 12.60 0.11
CA SER A 185 8.54 13.40 -0.56
C SER A 185 7.45 12.52 -1.15
N LEU A 186 7.84 11.41 -1.76
CA LEU A 186 6.92 10.40 -2.26
C LEU A 186 6.14 9.73 -1.12
N LEU A 187 6.80 9.37 -0.01
CA LEU A 187 6.13 8.82 1.18
C LEU A 187 5.07 9.78 1.72
N MET A 188 5.40 11.05 1.91
CA MET A 188 4.44 12.05 2.40
C MET A 188 3.25 12.20 1.43
N THR A 189 3.53 12.23 0.13
CA THR A 189 2.49 12.33 -0.91
C THR A 189 1.57 11.11 -0.89
N LEU A 190 2.09 9.89 -0.72
CA LEU A 190 1.30 8.66 -0.61
C LEU A 190 0.40 8.66 0.64
N GLU A 191 0.89 9.16 1.78
CA GLU A 191 0.09 9.28 3.00
C GLU A 191 -1.01 10.35 2.88
N VAL A 192 -0.71 11.48 2.23
CA VAL A 192 -1.72 12.50 1.91
C VAL A 192 -2.81 11.91 1.02
N LEU A 193 -2.44 11.17 -0.03
CA LEU A 193 -3.39 10.45 -0.87
C LEU A 193 -4.21 9.45 -0.04
N ARG A 194 -3.58 8.71 0.88
CA ARG A 194 -4.30 7.76 1.75
C ARG A 194 -5.37 8.47 2.57
N VAL A 195 -5.04 9.61 3.19
CA VAL A 195 -6.00 10.43 3.97
C VAL A 195 -7.14 10.94 3.09
N LEU A 196 -6.86 11.35 1.85
CA LEU A 196 -7.90 11.75 0.89
C LEU A 196 -8.86 10.60 0.60
N PHE A 197 -8.35 9.40 0.31
CA PHE A 197 -9.18 8.24 0.03
C PHE A 197 -9.90 7.64 1.25
N SER A 198 -9.42 7.88 2.47
CA SER A 198 -10.11 7.46 3.70
C SER A 198 -11.17 8.46 4.16
N THR A 199 -10.93 9.77 3.98
CA THR A 199 -11.67 10.81 4.70
C THR A 199 -12.52 11.68 3.79
N LEU A 200 -12.02 12.03 2.60
CA LEU A 200 -12.70 12.97 1.73
C LEU A 200 -13.80 12.26 0.93
N GLU A 201 -15.05 12.64 1.19
CA GLU A 201 -16.21 12.22 0.41
C GLU A 201 -16.43 13.20 -0.75
N SER A 202 -15.81 12.98 -1.91
CA SER A 202 -15.97 13.86 -3.07
C SER A 202 -16.25 13.09 -4.36
N PRO A 203 -17.19 13.54 -5.21
CA PRO A 203 -17.44 12.93 -6.52
C PRO A 203 -16.25 13.08 -7.47
N THR A 204 -15.33 14.01 -7.20
CA THR A 204 -14.15 14.28 -8.03
C THR A 204 -12.92 13.43 -7.64
N LEU A 205 -13.04 12.56 -6.65
CA LEU A 205 -11.91 11.78 -6.16
C LEU A 205 -11.37 10.80 -7.23
N LEU A 206 -12.25 10.04 -7.89
CA LEU A 206 -11.87 9.04 -8.90
C LEU A 206 -11.22 9.68 -10.14
N ILE A 207 -11.78 10.77 -10.67
CA ILE A 207 -11.24 11.41 -11.89
C ILE A 207 -9.81 11.95 -11.69
N ASN A 208 -9.41 12.24 -10.44
CA ASN A 208 -8.07 12.71 -10.11
C ASN A 208 -7.03 11.57 -10.05
N VAL A 209 -7.44 10.30 -10.04
CA VAL A 209 -6.54 9.13 -10.05
C VAL A 209 -5.57 9.16 -11.23
N LYS A 210 -6.01 9.67 -12.39
CA LYS A 210 -5.19 9.81 -13.60
C LYS A 210 -3.89 10.58 -13.40
N HIS A 211 -3.82 11.47 -12.40
CA HIS A 211 -2.65 12.31 -12.14
C HIS A 211 -1.54 11.60 -11.37
N PHE A 212 -1.81 10.42 -10.81
CA PHE A 212 -0.81 9.67 -10.05
C PHE A 212 -0.81 8.17 -10.34
N SER A 213 -1.77 7.63 -11.09
CA SER A 213 -1.90 6.19 -11.35
C SER A 213 -0.64 5.59 -11.97
N VAL A 214 -0.11 6.19 -13.03
CA VAL A 214 1.11 5.74 -13.72
C VAL A 214 2.30 5.75 -12.77
N GLY A 215 2.46 6.83 -12.00
CA GLY A 215 3.48 6.98 -10.98
C GLY A 215 3.41 5.89 -9.91
N LEU A 216 2.22 5.65 -9.36
CA LEU A 216 1.97 4.63 -8.36
C LEU A 216 2.26 3.23 -8.90
N CYS A 217 1.85 2.93 -10.14
CA CYS A 217 2.16 1.66 -10.80
C CYS A 217 3.67 1.44 -10.98
N ASN A 218 4.41 2.50 -11.32
CA ASN A 218 5.88 2.44 -11.41
C ASN A 218 6.52 2.13 -10.05
N VAL A 219 6.03 2.73 -8.97
CA VAL A 219 6.50 2.44 -7.61
C VAL A 219 6.23 0.99 -7.24
N LEU A 220 5.00 0.52 -7.47
CA LEU A 220 4.55 -0.85 -7.16
C LEU A 220 5.29 -1.94 -7.92
N THR A 221 5.87 -1.62 -9.08
CA THR A 221 6.61 -2.59 -9.92
C THR A 221 8.11 -2.50 -9.74
N ARG A 222 8.68 -1.29 -9.66
CA ARG A 222 10.13 -1.07 -9.65
C ARG A 222 10.75 -1.03 -8.25
N GLN A 223 9.97 -0.68 -7.23
CA GLN A 223 10.48 -0.45 -5.87
C GLN A 223 10.02 -1.51 -4.86
N LEU A 224 9.72 -2.74 -5.31
CA LEU A 224 9.26 -3.84 -4.45
C LEU A 224 10.27 -4.24 -3.36
N THR A 225 11.55 -3.90 -3.49
CA THR A 225 12.56 -4.14 -2.44
C THR A 225 12.57 -3.04 -1.36
N ASN A 226 11.91 -1.91 -1.61
CA ASN A 226 11.76 -0.82 -0.65
C ASN A 226 10.49 -0.99 0.19
N VAL A 227 10.58 -1.84 1.23
CA VAL A 227 9.45 -2.22 2.09
C VAL A 227 8.77 -1.01 2.72
N ARG A 228 9.51 0.06 3.04
CA ARG A 228 8.94 1.29 3.62
C ARG A 228 8.01 2.00 2.63
N LEU A 229 8.44 2.14 1.38
CA LEU A 229 7.64 2.76 0.33
C LEU A 229 6.41 1.92 0.00
N ILE A 230 6.58 0.60 -0.13
CA ILE A 230 5.47 -0.31 -0.39
C ILE A 230 4.46 -0.32 0.76
N ARG A 231 4.88 -0.10 2.02
CA ARG A 231 3.97 0.05 3.16
C ARG A 231 3.00 1.21 2.98
N SER A 232 3.49 2.38 2.57
CA SER A 232 2.63 3.53 2.29
C SER A 232 1.73 3.28 1.08
N CYS A 233 2.24 2.63 0.02
CA CYS A 233 1.39 2.20 -1.10
C CYS A 233 0.28 1.24 -0.64
N ALA A 234 0.60 0.26 0.20
CA ALA A 234 -0.35 -0.71 0.74
C ALA A 234 -1.46 -0.01 1.56
N GLY A 235 -1.09 0.98 2.38
CA GLY A 235 -2.06 1.82 3.10
C GLY A 235 -3.00 2.59 2.17
N LEU A 236 -2.48 3.19 1.10
CA LEU A 236 -3.28 3.86 0.08
C LEU A 236 -4.21 2.88 -0.67
N ILE A 237 -3.69 1.73 -1.07
CA ILE A 237 -4.46 0.67 -1.76
C ILE A 237 -5.59 0.17 -0.87
N ARG A 238 -5.35 -0.01 0.44
CA ARG A 238 -6.39 -0.37 1.39
C ARG A 238 -7.51 0.67 1.44
N ALA A 239 -7.15 1.96 1.57
CA ALA A 239 -8.13 3.05 1.58
C ALA A 239 -8.96 3.09 0.28
N MET A 240 -8.30 2.88 -0.87
CA MET A 240 -8.98 2.77 -2.16
C MET A 240 -9.94 1.58 -2.20
N LEU A 241 -9.53 0.40 -1.74
CA LEU A 241 -10.34 -0.82 -1.78
C LEU A 241 -11.50 -0.80 -0.76
N GLU A 242 -11.35 -0.13 0.39
CA GLU A 242 -12.43 0.06 1.34
C GLU A 242 -13.56 0.93 0.77
N ARG A 243 -13.22 1.93 -0.05
CA ARG A 243 -14.21 2.82 -0.69
C ARG A 243 -14.69 2.33 -2.06
N TYR A 244 -13.81 1.72 -2.84
CA TYR A 244 -14.04 1.23 -4.20
C TYR A 244 -13.59 -0.24 -4.29
N PRO A 245 -14.44 -1.17 -3.82
CA PRO A 245 -14.06 -2.57 -3.68
C PRO A 245 -13.74 -3.24 -5.01
N ALA A 246 -12.86 -4.24 -4.96
CA ALA A 246 -12.56 -5.10 -6.09
C ALA A 246 -13.73 -6.08 -6.37
N GLU A 247 -13.85 -6.44 -7.65
CA GLU A 247 -14.82 -7.43 -8.09
C GLU A 247 -14.45 -8.83 -7.62
N ALA A 248 -15.47 -9.67 -7.40
CA ALA A 248 -15.26 -11.06 -7.01
C ALA A 248 -14.42 -11.84 -8.04
N SER A 249 -13.68 -12.84 -7.58
CA SER A 249 -12.66 -13.57 -8.36
C SER A 249 -13.16 -14.30 -9.60
N HIS A 250 -14.42 -14.71 -9.61
CA HIS A 250 -15.07 -15.32 -10.77
C HIS A 250 -15.30 -14.33 -11.93
N ARG A 251 -15.18 -13.02 -11.68
CA ARG A 251 -15.24 -11.98 -12.72
C ARG A 251 -13.87 -11.80 -13.37
N GLN A 252 -13.86 -11.68 -14.70
CA GLN A 252 -12.64 -11.44 -15.49
C GLN A 252 -11.96 -10.11 -15.13
N LYS A 253 -12.75 -9.05 -14.90
CA LYS A 253 -12.22 -7.74 -14.49
C LYS A 253 -11.98 -7.72 -12.98
N VAL A 254 -10.89 -7.07 -12.56
CA VAL A 254 -10.55 -6.89 -11.13
C VAL A 254 -11.38 -5.80 -10.46
N THR A 255 -11.94 -4.86 -11.23
CA THR A 255 -12.72 -3.72 -10.73
C THR A 255 -13.76 -3.28 -11.75
N ALA A 256 -14.87 -2.73 -11.26
CA ALA A 256 -15.86 -2.00 -12.06
C ALA A 256 -15.43 -0.56 -12.37
N TYR A 257 -14.49 0.00 -11.62
CA TYR A 257 -14.03 1.38 -11.73
C TYR A 257 -12.86 1.50 -12.73
N PRO A 258 -13.07 2.09 -13.92
CA PRO A 258 -12.04 2.12 -14.96
C PRO A 258 -10.79 2.90 -14.53
N GLU A 259 -10.93 3.95 -13.71
CA GLU A 259 -9.82 4.77 -13.21
C GLU A 259 -8.85 3.98 -12.31
N LEU A 260 -9.35 2.92 -11.66
CA LEU A 260 -8.56 2.10 -10.73
C LEU A 260 -8.03 0.80 -11.36
N TYR A 261 -8.41 0.52 -12.61
CA TYR A 261 -8.08 -0.75 -13.27
C TYR A 261 -6.57 -1.01 -13.30
N ASP A 262 -5.78 -0.04 -13.76
CA ASP A 262 -4.33 -0.21 -13.88
C ASP A 262 -3.67 -0.40 -12.53
N ILE A 263 -4.12 0.31 -11.49
CA ILE A 263 -3.59 0.21 -10.13
C ILE A 263 -3.87 -1.18 -9.58
N TYR A 264 -5.14 -1.63 -9.56
CA TYR A 264 -5.50 -2.93 -8.98
C TYR A 264 -4.90 -4.10 -9.76
N SER A 265 -4.84 -4.00 -11.09
CA SER A 265 -4.16 -4.98 -11.95
C SER A 265 -2.66 -5.05 -11.64
N THR A 266 -2.01 -3.90 -11.46
CA THR A 266 -0.58 -3.82 -11.11
C THR A 266 -0.31 -4.42 -9.73
N VAL A 267 -1.16 -4.14 -8.73
CA VAL A 267 -1.05 -4.74 -7.39
C VAL A 267 -1.18 -6.27 -7.47
N LEU A 268 -2.21 -6.76 -8.17
CA LEU A 268 -2.43 -8.20 -8.34
C LEU A 268 -1.22 -8.86 -8.98
N LYS A 269 -0.73 -8.28 -10.08
CA LYS A 269 0.43 -8.80 -10.81
C LYS A 269 1.70 -8.75 -9.96
N ALA A 270 1.95 -7.66 -9.23
CA ALA A 270 3.11 -7.53 -8.36
C ALA A 270 3.15 -8.62 -7.28
N ILE A 271 2.00 -8.96 -6.70
CA ILE A 271 1.86 -10.06 -5.72
C ILE A 271 2.12 -11.41 -6.39
N GLN A 272 1.42 -11.71 -7.49
CA GLN A 272 1.54 -12.98 -8.21
C GLN A 272 2.96 -13.23 -8.72
N ASP A 273 3.58 -12.22 -9.33
CA ASP A 273 4.95 -12.29 -9.85
C ASP A 273 5.95 -12.49 -8.70
N SER A 274 5.77 -11.81 -7.56
CA SER A 274 6.65 -11.98 -6.40
C SER A 274 6.58 -13.38 -5.80
N PHE A 275 5.36 -13.95 -5.68
CA PHE A 275 5.16 -15.31 -5.20
C PHE A 275 5.77 -16.34 -6.16
N THR A 276 5.53 -16.16 -7.46
CA THR A 276 6.07 -17.03 -8.51
C THR A 276 7.60 -16.97 -8.53
N MET A 277 8.17 -15.77 -8.53
CA MET A 277 9.62 -15.55 -8.51
C MET A 277 10.30 -16.20 -7.30
N PHE A 278 9.70 -16.14 -6.12
CA PHE A 278 10.26 -16.82 -4.96
C PHE A 278 10.13 -18.35 -5.07
N SER A 279 9.00 -18.86 -5.58
CA SER A 279 8.78 -20.30 -5.74
C SER A 279 9.77 -20.96 -6.70
N GLU A 280 10.23 -20.22 -7.72
CA GLU A 280 11.12 -20.71 -8.79
C GLU A 280 12.61 -20.48 -8.49
N ASN A 281 13.00 -19.39 -7.82
CA ASN A 281 14.40 -18.96 -7.69
C ASN A 281 15.08 -19.36 -6.36
N VAL A 282 16.40 -19.18 -6.27
CA VAL A 282 17.26 -19.67 -5.17
C VAL A 282 17.90 -18.55 -4.32
N SER A 283 17.89 -17.28 -4.75
CA SER A 283 18.63 -16.20 -4.05
C SER A 283 17.84 -15.53 -2.91
N LYS A 284 18.14 -15.89 -1.65
CA LYS A 284 17.28 -15.60 -0.48
C LYS A 284 17.19 -14.12 -0.06
N ALA A 285 18.26 -13.31 -0.13
CA ALA A 285 18.29 -11.99 0.52
C ALA A 285 17.45 -10.91 -0.19
N THR A 286 17.63 -10.71 -1.50
CA THR A 286 16.85 -9.71 -2.27
C THR A 286 15.41 -10.16 -2.51
N LEU A 287 15.19 -11.48 -2.56
CA LEU A 287 13.84 -12.03 -2.66
C LEU A 287 13.05 -11.88 -1.36
N LEU A 288 13.70 -11.86 -0.20
CA LEU A 288 13.03 -11.68 1.09
C LEU A 288 12.32 -10.32 1.19
N THR A 289 13.02 -9.22 0.88
CA THR A 289 12.41 -7.88 0.97
C THR A 289 11.28 -7.69 -0.05
N ARG A 290 11.45 -8.24 -1.26
CA ARG A 290 10.36 -8.31 -2.26
C ARG A 290 9.17 -9.12 -1.74
N LEU A 291 9.42 -10.27 -1.10
CA LEU A 291 8.37 -11.12 -0.56
C LEU A 291 7.63 -10.43 0.60
N GLN A 292 8.35 -9.76 1.50
CA GLN A 292 7.78 -8.94 2.56
C GLN A 292 6.86 -7.85 2.00
N SER A 293 7.31 -7.13 0.95
CA SER A 293 6.49 -6.15 0.24
C SER A 293 5.26 -6.78 -0.42
N ALA A 294 5.38 -7.96 -1.01
CA ALA A 294 4.26 -8.67 -1.62
C ALA A 294 3.20 -9.08 -0.59
N PHE A 295 3.61 -9.61 0.56
CA PHE A 295 2.69 -9.93 1.66
C PHE A 295 2.04 -8.68 2.27
N LEU A 296 2.76 -7.55 2.31
CA LEU A 296 2.20 -6.28 2.76
C LEU A 296 1.10 -5.76 1.83
N LEU A 297 1.32 -5.83 0.51
CA LEU A 297 0.28 -5.54 -0.48
C LEU A 297 -0.87 -6.54 -0.39
N PHE A 298 -0.56 -7.82 -0.22
CA PHE A 298 -1.56 -8.88 -0.17
C PHE A 298 -2.50 -8.73 1.03
N THR A 299 -1.95 -8.48 2.22
CA THR A 299 -2.73 -8.19 3.43
C THR A 299 -3.53 -6.90 3.32
N SER A 300 -3.00 -5.86 2.67
CA SER A 300 -3.74 -4.61 2.47
C SER A 300 -4.97 -4.78 1.57
N THR A 301 -5.00 -5.81 0.71
CA THR A 301 -6.17 -6.12 -0.11
C THR A 301 -7.31 -6.82 0.64
N GLN A 302 -7.06 -7.28 1.89
CA GLN A 302 -8.08 -7.92 2.74
C GLN A 302 -8.98 -6.87 3.40
N VAL A 303 -9.88 -6.28 2.60
CA VAL A 303 -10.86 -5.28 3.05
C VAL A 303 -12.18 -5.92 3.46
N GLN A 304 -12.93 -5.28 4.37
CA GLN A 304 -14.15 -5.89 4.96
C GLN A 304 -15.24 -6.19 3.93
N SER A 305 -15.37 -5.37 2.89
CA SER A 305 -16.39 -5.49 1.86
C SER A 305 -16.23 -6.74 1.00
N ASN A 306 -15.00 -7.11 0.67
CA ASN A 306 -14.68 -8.28 -0.16
C ASN A 306 -13.28 -8.80 0.17
N PRO A 307 -13.09 -9.43 1.34
CA PRO A 307 -11.76 -9.73 1.87
C PRO A 307 -10.96 -10.60 0.90
N HIS A 308 -11.61 -11.53 0.23
CA HIS A 308 -10.91 -12.58 -0.48
C HIS A 308 -10.79 -12.39 -2.00
N ALA A 309 -11.21 -11.24 -2.55
CA ALA A 309 -11.18 -10.99 -3.99
C ALA A 309 -9.78 -11.19 -4.62
N PHE A 310 -8.73 -10.73 -3.93
CA PHE A 310 -7.35 -10.93 -4.36
C PHE A 310 -6.80 -12.30 -3.95
N VAL A 311 -7.20 -12.84 -2.78
CA VAL A 311 -6.76 -14.16 -2.30
C VAL A 311 -7.02 -15.23 -3.35
N ASP A 312 -8.25 -15.27 -3.86
CA ASP A 312 -8.67 -16.25 -4.85
C ASP A 312 -7.88 -16.16 -6.15
N ARG A 313 -7.54 -14.94 -6.57
CA ARG A 313 -6.74 -14.70 -7.77
C ARG A 313 -5.27 -15.06 -7.56
N CYS A 314 -4.80 -15.11 -6.31
CA CYS A 314 -3.43 -15.46 -5.96
C CYS A 314 -3.26 -16.90 -5.44
N ILE A 315 -4.35 -17.63 -5.17
CA ILE A 315 -4.31 -18.87 -4.36
C ILE A 315 -3.37 -19.93 -4.92
N VAL A 316 -3.32 -20.10 -6.25
CA VAL A 316 -2.44 -21.07 -6.91
C VAL A 316 -0.97 -20.75 -6.65
N GLN A 317 -0.57 -19.48 -6.81
CA GLN A 317 0.82 -19.07 -6.60
C GLN A 317 1.17 -19.04 -5.12
N LEU A 318 0.20 -18.73 -4.26
CA LEU A 318 0.37 -18.79 -2.81
C LEU A 318 0.65 -20.22 -2.32
N VAL A 319 -0.08 -21.22 -2.81
CA VAL A 319 0.17 -22.63 -2.43
C VAL A 319 1.56 -23.09 -2.88
N LYS A 320 1.99 -22.73 -4.10
CA LYS A 320 3.35 -23.05 -4.59
C LYS A 320 4.44 -22.34 -3.78
N LEU A 321 4.22 -21.08 -3.42
CA LEU A 321 5.11 -20.34 -2.55
C LEU A 321 5.24 -21.00 -1.18
N VAL A 322 4.11 -21.37 -0.55
CA VAL A 322 4.07 -22.03 0.75
C VAL A 322 4.81 -23.37 0.69
N ASN A 323 4.58 -24.17 -0.34
CA ASN A 323 5.34 -25.41 -0.58
C ASN A 323 6.83 -25.14 -0.60
N ARG A 324 7.28 -24.14 -1.38
CA ARG A 324 8.70 -23.79 -1.46
C ARG A 324 9.27 -23.31 -0.12
N LEU A 325 8.55 -22.45 0.61
CA LEU A 325 8.96 -21.98 1.93
C LEU A 325 9.12 -23.12 2.92
N ILE A 326 8.22 -24.11 2.88
CA ILE A 326 8.30 -25.31 3.73
C ILE A 326 9.55 -26.12 3.36
N GLN A 327 9.83 -26.32 2.07
CA GLN A 327 11.07 -27.02 1.67
C GLN A 327 12.33 -26.28 2.14
N ASP A 328 12.34 -24.95 2.04
CA ASP A 328 13.49 -24.14 2.43
C ASP A 328 13.70 -24.07 3.96
N LEU A 329 12.64 -24.16 4.77
CA LEU A 329 12.68 -23.98 6.23
C LEU A 329 12.63 -25.28 7.04
N VAL A 330 11.90 -26.30 6.55
CA VAL A 330 11.58 -27.52 7.30
C VAL A 330 12.44 -28.72 6.85
N THR A 331 12.87 -28.72 5.59
CA THR A 331 13.72 -29.78 5.03
C THR A 331 15.25 -29.62 5.26
N PRO A 332 15.86 -28.44 5.56
CA PRO A 332 17.31 -28.29 5.43
C PRO A 332 18.15 -29.13 6.40
N ASN A 333 19.23 -29.67 5.82
CA ASN A 333 20.28 -30.47 6.43
C ASN A 333 21.17 -29.58 7.32
N CYS A 334 21.55 -30.07 8.51
CA CYS A 334 22.35 -29.36 9.50
C CYS A 334 23.56 -28.64 8.89
N ASN A 335 23.62 -27.31 9.07
CA ASN A 335 24.82 -26.46 9.20
C ASN A 335 24.38 -24.98 9.17
N SER A 336 23.89 -24.42 10.28
CA SER A 336 23.39 -23.03 10.32
C SER A 336 24.35 -22.09 11.05
N ASN A 337 24.79 -21.04 10.33
CA ASN A 337 25.50 -19.88 10.90
C ASN A 337 24.50 -18.89 11.55
N ALA A 338 24.94 -18.10 12.54
CA ALA A 338 24.08 -17.19 13.31
C ALA A 338 23.29 -16.16 12.47
N GLN A 339 23.80 -15.75 11.30
CA GLN A 339 23.14 -14.79 10.40
C GLN A 339 21.96 -15.39 9.61
N GLU A 340 21.91 -16.72 9.45
CA GLU A 340 20.77 -17.42 8.83
C GLU A 340 19.56 -17.49 9.77
N SER A 341 19.77 -17.41 11.08
CA SER A 341 18.72 -17.52 12.08
C SER A 341 17.70 -16.37 11.99
N GLY A 342 18.15 -15.13 11.82
CA GLY A 342 17.25 -13.97 11.66
C GLY A 342 16.43 -14.00 10.37
N THR A 343 17.05 -14.40 9.26
CA THR A 343 16.37 -14.58 7.97
C THR A 343 15.35 -15.72 8.02
N SER A 344 15.69 -16.83 8.67
CA SER A 344 14.80 -17.98 8.85
C SER A 344 13.57 -17.63 9.68
N ALA A 345 13.73 -16.83 10.74
CA ALA A 345 12.59 -16.34 11.55
C ALA A 345 11.63 -15.49 10.70
N GLN A 346 12.14 -14.55 9.90
CA GLN A 346 11.32 -13.73 9.01
C GLN A 346 10.59 -14.55 7.95
N LEU A 347 11.25 -15.54 7.36
CA LEU A 347 10.62 -16.46 6.40
C LEU A 347 9.55 -17.33 7.08
N THR A 348 9.74 -17.70 8.35
CA THR A 348 8.75 -18.44 9.14
C THR A 348 7.50 -17.58 9.38
N ASP A 349 7.65 -16.30 9.69
CA ASP A 349 6.51 -15.38 9.84
C ASP A 349 5.73 -15.24 8.52
N LEU A 350 6.42 -15.16 7.38
CA LEU A 350 5.78 -15.11 6.04
C LEU A 350 5.10 -16.44 5.69
N LEU A 351 5.69 -17.59 6.08
CA LEU A 351 5.07 -18.90 5.90
C LEU A 351 3.77 -19.01 6.73
N ILE A 352 3.79 -18.59 7.99
CA ILE A 352 2.60 -18.58 8.85
C ILE A 352 1.51 -17.72 8.22
N MET A 353 1.85 -16.51 7.76
CA MET A 353 0.90 -15.63 7.05
C MET A 353 0.37 -16.29 5.77
N GLY A 354 1.20 -16.98 5.01
CA GLY A 354 0.77 -17.74 3.83
C GLY A 354 -0.21 -18.86 4.16
N LEU A 355 0.05 -19.61 5.24
CA LEU A 355 -0.84 -20.67 5.73
C LEU A 355 -2.18 -20.12 6.21
N GLU A 356 -2.20 -19.01 6.95
CA GLU A 356 -3.43 -18.34 7.40
C GLU A 356 -4.29 -17.85 6.23
N MET A 357 -3.65 -17.32 5.19
CA MET A 357 -4.36 -16.86 3.99
C MET A 357 -4.96 -18.04 3.22
N ILE A 358 -4.24 -19.15 3.07
CA ILE A 358 -4.78 -20.38 2.46
C ILE A 358 -5.90 -20.96 3.32
N LYS A 359 -5.73 -21.01 4.65
CA LYS A 359 -6.72 -21.49 5.61
C LYS A 359 -8.07 -20.81 5.39
N SER A 360 -8.08 -19.48 5.28
CA SER A 360 -9.31 -18.70 5.12
C SER A 360 -10.09 -19.02 3.83
N ARG A 361 -9.43 -19.59 2.82
CA ARG A 361 -9.98 -19.86 1.47
C ARG A 361 -9.61 -21.24 0.95
N LEU A 362 -9.54 -22.22 1.85
CA LEU A 362 -9.11 -23.58 1.50
C LEU A 362 -10.08 -24.28 0.54
N ASN A 363 -11.36 -23.88 0.57
CA ASN A 363 -12.40 -24.39 -0.32
C ASN A 363 -12.12 -24.14 -1.82
N VAL A 364 -11.49 -23.01 -2.16
CA VAL A 364 -11.13 -22.68 -3.56
C VAL A 364 -9.78 -23.23 -4.01
N VAL A 365 -8.98 -23.79 -3.09
CA VAL A 365 -7.81 -24.57 -3.47
C VAL A 365 -8.28 -25.83 -4.18
N SER A 366 -7.77 -26.10 -5.39
CA SER A 366 -8.22 -27.26 -6.16
C SER A 366 -7.99 -28.56 -5.40
N HIS A 367 -8.90 -29.53 -5.59
CA HIS A 367 -8.78 -30.85 -4.96
C HIS A 367 -7.41 -31.49 -5.24
N GLU A 368 -6.92 -31.38 -6.47
CA GLU A 368 -5.61 -31.90 -6.85
C GLU A 368 -4.47 -31.25 -6.06
N MET A 369 -4.48 -29.91 -5.93
CA MET A 369 -3.45 -29.19 -5.19
C MET A 369 -3.49 -29.49 -3.69
N ARG A 370 -4.71 -29.65 -3.12
CA ARG A 370 -4.87 -30.06 -1.71
C ARG A 370 -4.27 -31.44 -1.45
N LYS A 371 -4.50 -32.39 -2.35
CA LYS A 371 -4.05 -33.77 -2.22
C LYS A 371 -2.54 -33.93 -2.49
N THR A 372 -2.02 -33.27 -3.51
CA THR A 372 -0.66 -33.51 -4.01
C THR A 372 0.40 -32.60 -3.40
N ILE A 373 0.00 -31.41 -2.94
CA ILE A 373 0.93 -30.41 -2.41
C ILE A 373 0.59 -30.08 -0.96
N PHE A 374 -0.59 -29.50 -0.71
CA PHE A 374 -0.91 -28.90 0.59
C PHE A 374 -0.99 -29.94 1.73
N GLY A 375 -1.71 -31.05 1.54
CA GLY A 375 -1.80 -32.12 2.55
C GLY A 375 -0.44 -32.72 2.93
N PRO A 376 0.41 -33.12 1.95
CA PRO A 376 1.78 -33.53 2.19
C PRO A 376 2.65 -32.46 2.89
N ASP A 377 2.48 -31.19 2.53
CA ASP A 377 3.19 -30.07 3.16
C ASP A 377 2.84 -29.91 4.65
N LEU A 378 1.55 -29.99 5.01
CA LEU A 378 1.13 -30.00 6.42
C LEU A 378 1.74 -31.20 7.17
N CYS A 379 1.78 -32.37 6.54
CA CYS A 379 2.42 -33.56 7.11
C CYS A 379 3.91 -33.36 7.36
N LEU A 380 4.62 -32.73 6.42
CA LEU A 380 6.05 -32.44 6.55
C LEU A 380 6.34 -31.48 7.71
N ILE A 381 5.51 -30.44 7.88
CA ILE A 381 5.59 -29.54 9.04
C ILE A 381 5.35 -30.32 10.34
N MET A 382 4.29 -31.15 10.40
CA MET A 382 4.01 -31.95 11.60
C MET A 382 5.19 -32.85 11.99
N ASP A 383 5.83 -33.49 11.01
CA ASP A 383 6.97 -34.37 11.25
C ASP A 383 8.21 -33.63 11.75
N ARG A 384 8.51 -32.44 11.22
CA ARG A 384 9.86 -31.86 11.34
C ARG A 384 9.94 -30.47 11.97
N ALA A 385 8.84 -29.71 12.02
CA ALA A 385 8.88 -28.35 12.52
C ALA A 385 9.30 -28.27 13.99
N ARG A 386 10.16 -27.29 14.29
CA ARG A 386 10.66 -27.00 15.64
C ARG A 386 10.16 -25.67 16.18
N ASP A 387 9.68 -24.77 15.32
CA ASP A 387 9.07 -23.52 15.74
C ASP A 387 7.63 -23.79 16.23
N PRO A 388 7.28 -23.45 17.49
CA PRO A 388 5.96 -23.72 18.05
C PRO A 388 4.85 -22.92 17.35
N ARG A 389 5.14 -21.69 16.89
CA ARG A 389 4.16 -20.82 16.23
C ARG A 389 3.75 -21.43 14.88
N LEU A 390 4.73 -21.93 14.13
CA LEU A 390 4.48 -22.62 12.86
C LEU A 390 3.66 -23.90 13.07
N PHE A 391 3.94 -24.66 14.12
CA PHE A 391 3.19 -25.87 14.44
C PHE A 391 1.73 -25.55 14.82
N CYS A 392 1.50 -24.55 15.67
CA CYS A 392 0.17 -24.04 16.01
C CYS A 392 -0.61 -23.56 14.78
N ALA A 393 0.04 -22.86 13.84
CA ALA A 393 -0.60 -22.45 12.59
C ALA A 393 -1.13 -23.66 11.78
N VAL A 394 -0.37 -24.76 11.72
CA VAL A 394 -0.82 -26.00 11.07
C VAL A 394 -1.94 -26.68 11.85
N LEU A 395 -1.90 -26.71 13.19
CA LEU A 395 -3.01 -27.22 13.99
C LEU A 395 -4.30 -26.47 13.71
N GLN A 396 -4.23 -25.14 13.62
CA GLN A 396 -5.38 -24.30 13.28
C GLN A 396 -5.90 -24.54 11.86
N VAL A 397 -5.03 -24.83 10.88
CA VAL A 397 -5.44 -25.20 9.52
C VAL A 397 -6.15 -26.56 9.54
N LEU A 398 -5.58 -27.55 10.23
CA LEU A 398 -6.12 -28.91 10.30
C LEU A 398 -7.45 -28.93 11.03
N ARG A 399 -7.58 -28.24 12.16
CA ARG A 399 -8.82 -28.14 12.93
C ARG A 399 -9.96 -27.62 12.05
N ASP A 400 -9.76 -26.51 11.36
CA ASP A 400 -10.76 -25.91 10.48
C ASP A 400 -11.07 -26.79 9.25
N TRP A 401 -10.05 -27.47 8.69
CA TRP A 401 -10.24 -28.31 7.50
C TRP A 401 -10.91 -29.66 7.82
N ILE A 402 -10.61 -30.26 8.97
CA ILE A 402 -11.23 -31.51 9.40
C ILE A 402 -12.69 -31.29 9.79
N ASN A 403 -12.98 -30.12 10.38
CA ASN A 403 -14.29 -29.72 10.93
C ASN A 403 -15.06 -28.76 10.01
N VAL A 404 -14.87 -28.89 8.69
CA VAL A 404 -15.62 -28.12 7.69
C VAL A 404 -17.14 -28.32 7.88
N PRO A 405 -17.98 -27.27 7.73
CA PRO A 405 -19.43 -27.38 7.88
C PRO A 405 -20.04 -28.47 6.99
N LYS A 406 -21.15 -29.07 7.41
CA LYS A 406 -21.84 -30.13 6.63
C LYS A 406 -22.19 -29.72 5.20
N SER A 407 -22.50 -28.44 4.96
CA SER A 407 -22.75 -27.89 3.61
C SER A 407 -21.54 -27.96 2.69
N GLU A 408 -20.34 -28.01 3.26
CA GLU A 408 -19.04 -27.98 2.59
C GLU A 408 -18.29 -29.30 2.72
N GLU A 409 -18.97 -30.39 3.12
CA GLU A 409 -18.36 -31.70 3.39
C GLU A 409 -17.55 -32.25 2.21
N HIS A 410 -17.92 -31.90 0.98
CA HIS A 410 -17.18 -32.25 -0.24
C HIS A 410 -15.76 -31.64 -0.32
N PHE A 411 -15.44 -30.64 0.51
CA PHE A 411 -14.11 -30.07 0.66
C PHE A 411 -13.29 -30.70 1.81
N ALA A 412 -13.93 -31.49 2.67
CA ALA A 412 -13.27 -32.11 3.81
C ALA A 412 -12.21 -33.14 3.36
N PRO A 413 -11.16 -33.36 4.17
CA PRO A 413 -10.20 -34.43 3.92
C PRO A 413 -10.90 -35.80 3.94
N THR A 414 -10.42 -36.71 3.11
CA THR A 414 -10.88 -38.11 3.11
C THR A 414 -10.58 -38.78 4.46
N ALA A 415 -11.31 -39.84 4.80
CA ALA A 415 -11.05 -40.60 6.02
C ALA A 415 -9.59 -41.06 6.14
N ARG A 416 -8.96 -41.41 5.00
CA ARG A 416 -7.55 -41.81 4.95
C ARG A 416 -6.61 -40.65 5.30
N GLU A 417 -6.89 -39.45 4.78
CA GLU A 417 -6.11 -38.25 5.11
C GLU A 417 -6.29 -37.87 6.57
N LYS A 418 -7.52 -37.88 7.10
CA LYS A 418 -7.81 -37.61 8.52
C LYS A 418 -7.01 -38.53 9.44
N VAL A 419 -7.04 -39.84 9.19
CA VAL A 419 -6.27 -40.83 9.98
C VAL A 419 -4.76 -40.54 9.90
N ASN A 420 -4.24 -40.21 8.72
CA ASN A 420 -2.82 -39.87 8.57
C ASN A 420 -2.45 -38.58 9.32
N PHE A 421 -3.31 -37.57 9.32
CA PHE A 421 -3.08 -36.34 10.09
C PHE A 421 -3.06 -36.61 11.59
N PHE A 422 -4.08 -37.30 12.13
CA PHE A 422 -4.13 -37.63 13.55
C PHE A 422 -2.96 -38.51 14.01
N TYR A 423 -2.57 -39.48 13.19
CA TYR A 423 -1.40 -40.31 13.48
C TYR A 423 -0.12 -39.46 13.60
N ARG A 424 0.10 -38.52 12.69
CA ARG A 424 1.28 -37.63 12.72
C ARG A 424 1.23 -36.64 13.88
N LEU A 425 0.06 -36.11 14.22
CA LEU A 425 -0.13 -35.27 15.40
C LEU A 425 0.24 -36.02 16.67
N TRP A 426 -0.22 -37.26 16.80
CA TRP A 426 0.14 -38.11 17.94
C TRP A 426 1.64 -38.42 17.99
N GLN A 427 2.27 -38.67 16.84
CA GLN A 427 3.72 -38.86 16.78
C GLN A 427 4.52 -37.59 17.15
N ALA A 428 3.96 -36.40 16.88
CA ALA A 428 4.58 -35.13 17.23
C ALA A 428 4.42 -34.78 18.73
N TYR A 429 3.42 -35.33 19.42
CA TYR A 429 3.10 -34.99 20.81
C TYR A 429 4.30 -35.09 21.79
N PRO A 430 5.10 -36.17 21.81
CA PRO A 430 6.26 -36.28 22.71
C PRO A 430 7.32 -35.20 22.49
N ARG A 431 7.40 -34.59 21.29
CA ARG A 431 8.35 -33.50 21.00
C ARG A 431 7.98 -32.21 21.75
N TRP A 432 6.70 -32.02 22.07
CA TRP A 432 6.18 -30.76 22.57
C TRP A 432 5.86 -30.77 24.06
N ILE A 433 5.58 -31.94 24.65
CA ILE A 433 5.10 -32.05 26.04
C ILE A 433 6.05 -31.38 27.06
N ASP A 434 7.36 -31.52 26.87
CA ASP A 434 8.36 -30.99 27.82
C ASP A 434 8.75 -29.54 27.53
N ASN A 435 8.82 -29.16 26.25
CA ASN A 435 9.38 -27.87 25.82
C ASN A 435 8.32 -26.78 25.58
N SER A 436 7.11 -27.18 25.16
CA SER A 436 6.00 -26.28 24.82
C SER A 436 4.67 -26.94 25.18
N PRO A 437 4.30 -27.00 26.47
CA PRO A 437 3.11 -27.72 26.93
C PRO A 437 1.81 -27.15 26.34
N ASP A 438 1.80 -25.89 25.93
CA ASP A 438 0.64 -25.29 25.24
C ASP A 438 0.40 -25.91 23.87
N VAL A 439 1.46 -26.18 23.10
CA VAL A 439 1.36 -26.89 21.81
C VAL A 439 0.87 -28.32 22.04
N ALA A 440 1.39 -28.99 23.07
CA ALA A 440 0.95 -30.33 23.44
C ALA A 440 -0.55 -30.36 23.80
N ARG A 441 -1.05 -29.33 24.49
CA ARG A 441 -2.49 -29.18 24.77
C ARG A 441 -3.30 -29.00 23.49
N GLU A 442 -2.88 -28.10 22.59
CA GLU A 442 -3.57 -27.88 21.32
C GLU A 442 -3.62 -29.14 20.43
N ILE A 443 -2.57 -29.99 20.48
CA ILE A 443 -2.58 -31.30 19.82
C ILE A 443 -3.69 -32.18 20.38
N LEU A 444 -3.78 -32.28 21.72
CA LEU A 444 -4.80 -33.11 22.37
C LEU A 444 -6.20 -32.59 22.05
N GLU A 445 -6.44 -31.29 22.15
CA GLU A 445 -7.71 -30.67 21.72
C GLU A 445 -8.04 -31.03 20.28
N CYS A 446 -7.08 -30.91 19.35
CA CYS A 446 -7.32 -31.23 17.94
C CYS A 446 -7.64 -32.72 17.68
N VAL A 447 -7.22 -33.64 18.56
CA VAL A 447 -7.44 -35.08 18.41
C VAL A 447 -8.73 -35.54 19.11
N TYR A 448 -9.09 -34.90 20.22
CA TYR A 448 -10.23 -35.30 21.06
C TYR A 448 -11.50 -34.47 20.84
N ASP A 449 -11.38 -33.22 20.39
CA ASP A 449 -12.51 -32.37 19.97
C ASP A 449 -12.79 -32.53 18.46
#